data_AF-A0A7K0QSC8-F1
#
_entry.id   AF-A0A7K0QSC8-F1
#
_cell.length_a   1.000
_cell.length_b   1.000
_cell.length_c   1.000
_cell.angle_alpha   90.00
_cell.angle_beta   90.00
_cell.angle_gamma   90.00
#
_symmetry.space_group_name_H-M   'P 1'
#
loop_
_entity.id
_entity.type
_entity.pdbx_description
1 polymer ?
#
loop_
_entity_poly.entity_id
_entity_poly.type
_entity_poly.pdbx_seq_one_letter_code
_entity_poly.pdbx_strand_id
1 'polypeptide(L)'
;MGKSVTAVLELKKFDLAYSANSGGSITGSTAQQVKWGTSATAVTAVATNGYRFSSWSDGITTATRTDTDVKSAIDVTARFVADSQNITVRTAGRGTISPSGDQAVSGGSSITFTFTPATGNSVLRVVVDGEVQASAPSSWTFRNVTGLHTLNVTFSDISAEQAACLANPRHIMIDGVCYLS
;
A
#
# COMPACT_ATOMS: atom_id res chain seq x y z
N MET A 1 -72.09 8.03 17.36
CA MET A 1 -70.92 7.88 16.47
C MET A 1 -69.67 7.98 17.32
N GLY A 2 -69.05 6.85 17.65
CA GLY A 2 -67.81 6.83 18.43
C GLY A 2 -66.67 7.37 17.58
N LYS A 3 -66.07 8.49 17.99
CA LYS A 3 -64.83 8.97 17.38
C LYS A 3 -63.71 8.04 17.83
N SER A 4 -63.21 7.20 16.93
CA SER A 4 -61.95 6.49 17.11
C SER A 4 -60.81 7.50 16.94
N VAL A 5 -59.96 7.60 17.96
CA VAL A 5 -58.67 8.29 17.88
C VAL A 5 -57.61 7.21 17.76
N THR A 6 -57.01 7.07 16.59
CA THR A 6 -55.87 6.18 16.38
C THR A 6 -54.62 6.93 16.80
N ALA A 7 -54.00 6.53 17.91
CA ALA A 7 -52.67 7.00 18.25
C ALA A 7 -51.64 6.26 17.39
N VAL A 8 -50.84 6.98 16.60
CA VAL A 8 -49.69 6.43 15.91
C VAL A 8 -48.50 6.53 16.87
N LEU A 9 -48.01 5.39 17.36
CA LEU A 9 -46.81 5.34 18.19
C LEU A 9 -45.58 5.37 17.28
N GLU A 10 -44.90 6.51 17.22
CA GLU A 10 -43.56 6.58 16.63
C GLU A 10 -42.52 6.18 17.67
N LEU A 11 -41.84 5.05 17.43
CA LEU A 11 -40.71 4.65 18.25
C LEU A 11 -39.55 5.61 18.01
N LYS A 12 -38.99 6.17 19.09
CA LYS A 12 -37.78 7.01 19.04
C LYS A 12 -36.68 6.24 18.29
N LYS A 13 -36.06 6.89 17.31
CA LYS A 13 -34.92 6.36 16.54
C LYS A 13 -33.66 7.14 16.86
N PHE A 14 -32.52 6.48 16.68
CA PHE A 14 -31.21 7.09 16.74
C PHE A 14 -30.46 6.84 15.44
N ASP A 15 -29.71 7.85 15.01
CA ASP A 15 -28.82 7.74 13.87
C ASP A 15 -27.49 7.13 14.34
N LEU A 16 -27.05 6.10 13.64
CA LEU A 16 -25.77 5.46 13.84
C LEU A 16 -24.93 5.67 12.58
N ALA A 17 -23.76 6.26 12.75
CA ALA A 17 -22.78 6.50 11.72
C ALA A 17 -21.51 5.67 11.98
N TYR A 18 -21.11 4.91 10.96
CA TYR A 18 -19.89 4.13 10.95
C TYR A 18 -19.01 4.61 9.81
N SER A 19 -17.87 5.20 10.15
CA SER A 19 -16.91 5.76 9.19
C SER A 19 -15.59 4.96 9.22
N ALA A 20 -14.76 5.10 8.19
CA ALA A 20 -13.43 4.49 8.14
C ALA A 20 -12.38 5.55 7.81
N ASN A 21 -11.20 5.47 8.43
CA ASN A 21 -10.04 6.23 7.95
C ASN A 21 -9.41 5.55 6.72
N SER A 22 -8.29 6.11 6.23
CA SER A 22 -7.51 5.49 5.17
C SER A 22 -6.94 4.13 5.58
N GLY A 23 -6.80 3.22 4.62
CA GLY A 23 -6.24 1.88 4.84
C GLY A 23 -7.26 0.75 4.95
N GLY A 24 -8.55 1.06 4.80
CA GLY A 24 -9.59 0.03 4.76
C GLY A 24 -10.95 0.59 4.36
N SER A 25 -11.97 -0.24 4.48
CA SER A 25 -13.37 0.08 4.24
C SER A 25 -14.27 -0.57 5.28
N ILE A 26 -15.55 -0.22 5.29
CA ILE A 26 -16.57 -0.91 6.10
C ILE A 26 -17.53 -1.61 5.15
N THR A 27 -17.82 -2.88 5.42
CA THR A 27 -18.92 -3.62 4.80
C THR A 27 -20.14 -3.60 5.72
N GLY A 28 -21.33 -3.51 5.14
CA GLY A 28 -22.61 -3.33 5.86
C GLY A 28 -23.19 -1.92 5.68
N SER A 29 -24.29 -1.62 6.38
CA SER A 29 -24.94 -0.31 6.33
C SER A 29 -24.23 0.68 7.27
N THR A 30 -23.50 1.64 6.71
CA THR A 30 -22.70 2.62 7.48
C THR A 30 -23.51 3.78 8.03
N ALA A 31 -24.71 4.01 7.51
CA ALA A 31 -25.71 4.88 8.11
C ALA A 31 -26.93 4.02 8.46
N GLN A 32 -27.37 4.06 9.71
CA GLN A 32 -28.52 3.29 10.18
C GLN A 32 -29.43 4.15 11.06
N GLN A 33 -30.74 3.93 10.94
CA GLN A 33 -31.73 4.48 11.87
C GLN A 33 -32.27 3.35 12.73
N VAL A 34 -31.87 3.29 14.00
CA VAL A 34 -32.19 2.18 14.90
C VAL A 34 -33.20 2.64 15.94
N LYS A 35 -34.24 1.83 16.15
CA LYS A 35 -35.28 2.11 17.17
C LYS A 35 -34.69 1.94 18.56
N TRP A 36 -35.16 2.75 19.51
CA TRP A 36 -34.76 2.67 20.91
C TRP A 36 -34.91 1.24 21.46
N GLY A 37 -33.88 0.75 22.15
CA GLY A 37 -33.81 -0.57 22.76
C GLY A 37 -33.65 -1.74 21.78
N THR A 38 -33.47 -1.48 20.47
CA THR A 38 -33.23 -2.52 19.46
C THR A 38 -31.78 -2.54 19.00
N SER A 39 -31.40 -3.55 18.21
CA SER A 39 -30.04 -3.70 17.69
C SER A 39 -29.91 -3.17 16.27
N ALA A 40 -28.73 -2.62 15.98
CA ALA A 40 -28.27 -2.30 14.65
C ALA A 40 -28.04 -3.57 13.81
N THR A 41 -27.89 -3.41 12.50
CA THR A 41 -27.29 -4.46 11.66
C THR A 41 -25.78 -4.43 11.80
N ALA A 42 -25.15 -5.60 11.72
CA ALA A 42 -23.71 -5.71 11.85
C ALA A 42 -22.97 -4.94 10.76
N VAL A 43 -21.83 -4.35 11.13
CA VAL A 43 -20.85 -3.77 10.21
C VAL A 43 -19.50 -4.41 10.46
N THR A 44 -18.68 -4.55 9.41
CA THR A 44 -17.32 -5.10 9.53
C THR A 44 -16.30 -4.18 8.91
N ALA A 45 -15.31 -3.79 9.71
CA ALA A 45 -14.13 -3.09 9.23
C ALA A 45 -13.23 -4.07 8.46
N VAL A 46 -12.93 -3.77 7.20
CA VAL A 46 -12.13 -4.60 6.30
C VAL A 46 -10.88 -3.81 5.88
N ALA A 47 -9.71 -4.28 6.29
CA ALA A 47 -8.45 -3.64 5.93
C ALA A 47 -8.11 -3.88 4.46
N THR A 48 -7.54 -2.87 3.80
CA THR A 48 -6.91 -3.02 2.49
C THR A 48 -5.56 -3.73 2.66
N ASN A 49 -5.05 -4.36 1.61
CA ASN A 49 -3.75 -5.04 1.66
C ASN A 49 -2.63 -4.09 2.13
N GLY A 50 -1.73 -4.57 2.99
CA GLY A 50 -0.70 -3.76 3.65
C GLY A 50 -1.18 -2.95 4.87
N TYR A 51 -2.44 -3.10 5.27
CA TYR A 51 -2.99 -2.49 6.48
C TYR A 51 -3.64 -3.56 7.35
N ARG A 52 -3.86 -3.20 8.62
CA ARG A 52 -4.66 -3.98 9.56
C ARG A 52 -5.64 -3.11 10.32
N PHE A 53 -6.77 -3.70 10.69
CA PHE A 53 -7.71 -3.07 11.62
C PHE A 53 -7.06 -2.98 13.01
N SER A 54 -7.06 -1.78 13.58
CA SER A 54 -6.53 -1.53 14.93
C SER A 54 -7.66 -1.51 15.96
N SER A 55 -8.65 -0.63 15.76
CA SER A 55 -9.80 -0.49 16.65
C SER A 55 -10.86 0.40 16.00
N TRP A 56 -12.05 0.41 16.59
CA TRP A 56 -13.00 1.50 16.45
C TRP A 56 -12.56 2.70 17.32
N SER A 57 -13.11 3.88 17.06
CA SER A 57 -12.74 5.11 17.78
C SER A 57 -13.14 5.12 19.25
N ASP A 58 -14.10 4.28 19.63
CA ASP A 58 -14.55 4.02 21.00
C ASP A 58 -13.74 2.92 21.72
N GLY A 59 -12.69 2.40 21.07
CA GLY A 59 -11.76 1.43 21.66
C GLY A 59 -12.11 -0.03 21.42
N ILE A 60 -13.23 -0.35 20.76
CA ILE A 60 -13.57 -1.74 20.43
C ILE A 60 -12.57 -2.31 19.40
N THR A 61 -11.93 -3.44 19.72
CA THR A 61 -10.89 -4.07 18.89
C THR A 61 -11.40 -5.21 18.01
N THR A 62 -12.69 -5.56 18.10
CA THR A 62 -13.32 -6.51 17.19
C THR A 62 -13.72 -5.80 15.89
N ALA A 63 -13.22 -6.29 14.75
CA ALA A 63 -13.46 -5.66 13.45
C ALA A 63 -14.93 -5.70 13.04
N THR A 64 -15.62 -6.81 13.30
CA THR A 64 -17.07 -6.90 13.19
C THR A 64 -17.73 -6.41 14.48
N ARG A 65 -18.65 -5.46 14.37
CA ARG A 65 -19.45 -4.99 15.52
C ARG A 65 -20.93 -4.97 15.17
N THR A 66 -21.74 -5.16 16.22
CA THR A 66 -23.18 -4.95 16.22
C THR A 66 -23.52 -4.18 17.47
N ASP A 67 -24.03 -2.97 17.32
CA ASP A 67 -24.49 -2.17 18.44
C ASP A 67 -25.89 -2.60 18.85
N THR A 68 -26.00 -3.21 20.02
CA THR A 68 -27.25 -3.75 20.58
C THR A 68 -27.84 -2.80 21.62
N ASP A 69 -29.14 -2.93 21.91
CA ASP A 69 -29.83 -2.13 22.93
C ASP A 69 -29.59 -0.60 22.76
N VAL A 70 -29.77 -0.11 21.53
CA VAL A 70 -29.45 1.27 21.17
C VAL A 70 -30.34 2.26 21.92
N LYS A 71 -29.72 3.12 22.74
CA LYS A 71 -30.40 4.14 23.55
C LYS A 71 -29.92 5.57 23.27
N SER A 72 -28.94 5.73 22.39
CA SER A 72 -28.37 7.00 21.94
C SER A 72 -27.84 6.88 20.51
N ALA A 73 -27.54 8.02 19.88
CA ALA A 73 -26.79 8.03 18.63
C ALA A 73 -25.38 7.45 18.82
N ILE A 74 -24.82 6.91 17.74
CA ILE A 74 -23.44 6.40 17.70
C ILE A 74 -22.76 7.02 16.49
N ASP A 75 -21.55 7.52 16.68
CA ASP A 75 -20.69 7.98 15.60
C ASP A 75 -19.27 7.46 15.88
N VAL A 76 -18.88 6.42 15.13
CA VAL A 76 -17.61 5.74 15.36
C VAL A 76 -16.85 5.52 14.07
N THR A 77 -15.53 5.60 14.17
CA THR A 77 -14.61 5.43 13.05
C THR A 77 -13.79 4.16 13.22
N ALA A 78 -13.81 3.26 12.23
CA ALA A 78 -12.86 2.17 12.08
C ALA A 78 -11.48 2.75 11.78
N ARG A 79 -10.49 2.39 12.60
CA ARG A 79 -9.10 2.83 12.46
C ARG A 79 -8.25 1.69 11.92
N PHE A 80 -7.69 1.91 10.76
CA PHE A 80 -6.68 1.08 10.14
C PHE A 80 -5.30 1.70 10.36
N VAL A 81 -4.30 0.83 10.49
CA VAL A 81 -2.89 1.19 10.58
C VAL A 81 -2.12 0.44 9.52
N ALA A 82 -1.15 1.10 8.89
CA ALA A 82 -0.30 0.47 7.89
C ALA A 82 0.66 -0.52 8.58
N ASP A 83 0.88 -1.68 7.94
CA ASP A 83 1.90 -2.62 8.37
C ASP A 83 3.29 -2.16 7.90
N SER A 84 4.34 -2.57 8.62
CA SER A 84 5.71 -2.33 8.18
C SER A 84 6.13 -3.40 7.18
N GLN A 85 6.59 -3.01 6.00
CA GLN A 85 7.07 -3.91 4.95
C GLN A 85 8.56 -3.70 4.73
N ASN A 86 9.32 -4.80 4.66
CA ASN A 86 10.76 -4.75 4.42
C ASN A 86 11.10 -5.12 2.99
N ILE A 87 12.01 -4.33 2.40
CA ILE A 87 12.64 -4.58 1.12
C ILE A 87 14.10 -4.88 1.40
N THR A 88 14.51 -6.10 1.08
CA THR A 88 15.90 -6.54 1.24
C THR A 88 16.70 -6.13 0.02
N VAL A 89 17.76 -5.35 0.21
CA VAL A 89 18.55 -4.79 -0.91
C VAL A 89 19.96 -5.34 -0.88
N ARG A 90 20.42 -5.91 -2.00
CA ARG A 90 21.78 -6.42 -2.13
C ARG A 90 22.42 -5.89 -3.40
N THR A 91 23.71 -5.58 -3.30
CA THR A 91 24.53 -5.12 -4.42
C THR A 91 25.74 -6.02 -4.59
N ALA A 92 26.16 -6.18 -5.85
CA ALA A 92 27.42 -6.83 -6.21
C ALA A 92 28.14 -5.99 -7.28
N GLY A 93 29.48 -6.02 -7.28
CA GLY A 93 30.30 -5.25 -8.21
C GLY A 93 30.51 -3.78 -7.77
N ARG A 94 30.96 -2.94 -8.71
CA ARG A 94 31.33 -1.54 -8.44
C ARG A 94 30.21 -0.59 -8.85
N GLY A 95 29.40 -0.20 -7.88
CA GLY A 95 28.33 0.78 -8.04
C GLY A 95 27.57 0.94 -6.73
N THR A 96 26.60 1.85 -6.70
CA THR A 96 25.77 2.14 -5.53
C THR A 96 24.29 2.08 -5.88
N ILE A 97 23.47 1.72 -4.89
CA ILE A 97 22.01 1.88 -4.92
C ILE A 97 21.64 2.97 -3.91
N SER A 98 20.70 3.86 -4.28
CA SER A 98 20.08 4.82 -3.37
C SER A 98 18.55 4.67 -3.40
N PRO A 99 17.86 4.54 -2.25
CA PRO A 99 18.41 4.41 -0.90
C PRO A 99 19.19 3.09 -0.72
N SER A 100 20.23 3.13 0.11
CA SER A 100 21.11 1.98 0.36
C SER A 100 20.65 1.14 1.55
N GLY A 101 20.94 -0.17 1.49
CA GLY A 101 20.59 -1.11 2.56
C GLY A 101 19.10 -1.47 2.58
N ASP A 102 18.72 -2.32 3.52
CA ASP A 102 17.34 -2.78 3.65
C ASP A 102 16.41 -1.61 4.00
N GLN A 103 15.28 -1.51 3.32
CA GLN A 103 14.31 -0.43 3.49
C GLN A 103 13.05 -0.93 4.16
N ALA A 104 12.65 -0.28 5.26
CA ALA A 104 11.34 -0.45 5.85
C ALA A 104 10.40 0.65 5.32
N VAL A 105 9.27 0.25 4.74
CA VAL A 105 8.25 1.16 4.22
C VAL A 105 6.88 0.82 4.77
N SER A 106 6.02 1.82 4.95
CA SER A 106 4.63 1.59 5.35
C SER A 106 3.86 0.87 4.24
N GLY A 107 2.97 -0.05 4.61
CA GLY A 107 2.12 -0.76 3.67
C GLY A 107 1.33 0.16 2.74
N GLY A 108 1.28 -0.21 1.48
CA GLY A 108 0.72 0.58 0.38
C GLY A 108 1.61 1.72 -0.12
N SER A 109 2.76 1.99 0.50
CA SER A 109 3.69 3.02 0.02
C SER A 109 4.42 2.55 -1.24
N SER A 110 4.98 3.50 -1.98
CA SER A 110 5.88 3.21 -3.11
C SER A 110 7.27 3.76 -2.81
N ILE A 111 8.30 3.08 -3.31
CA ILE A 111 9.69 3.50 -3.13
C ILE A 111 10.48 3.23 -4.41
N THR A 112 11.32 4.19 -4.78
CA THR A 112 12.17 4.13 -5.96
C THR A 112 13.64 4.02 -5.54
N PHE A 113 14.32 3.05 -6.12
CA PHE A 113 15.75 2.84 -6.02
C PHE A 113 16.42 3.31 -7.30
N THR A 114 17.48 4.11 -7.19
CA THR A 114 18.33 4.53 -8.30
C THR A 114 19.67 3.80 -8.23
N PHE A 115 20.18 3.42 -9.39
CA PHE A 115 21.43 2.68 -9.53
C PHE A 115 22.46 3.59 -10.17
N THR A 116 23.63 3.69 -9.54
CA THR A 116 24.74 4.49 -10.03
C THR A 116 25.96 3.60 -10.18
N PRO A 117 26.25 3.12 -11.40
CA PRO A 117 27.48 2.40 -11.66
C PRO A 117 28.71 3.27 -11.36
N ALA A 118 29.79 2.66 -10.89
CA ALA A 118 31.08 3.36 -10.79
C ALA A 118 31.62 3.68 -12.20
N THR A 119 32.60 4.57 -12.30
CA THR A 119 33.28 4.86 -13.56
C THR A 119 33.81 3.57 -14.20
N GLY A 120 33.47 3.34 -15.47
CA GLY A 120 33.83 2.14 -16.22
C GLY A 120 32.96 0.92 -15.93
N ASN A 121 31.84 1.07 -15.20
CA ASN A 121 30.88 -0.01 -14.94
C ASN A 121 29.49 0.32 -15.50
N SER A 122 28.68 -0.71 -15.71
CA SER A 122 27.25 -0.61 -16.03
C SER A 122 26.43 -1.51 -15.09
N VAL A 123 25.11 -1.33 -15.10
CA VAL A 123 24.21 -2.32 -14.50
C VAL A 123 24.23 -3.55 -15.40
N LEU A 124 24.68 -4.68 -14.86
CA LEU A 124 24.70 -5.96 -15.57
C LEU A 124 23.37 -6.68 -15.44
N ARG A 125 22.82 -6.70 -14.22
CA ARG A 125 21.63 -7.49 -13.90
C ARG A 125 20.87 -6.87 -12.74
N VAL A 126 19.55 -6.86 -12.88
CA VAL A 126 18.62 -6.57 -11.80
C VAL A 126 17.74 -7.79 -11.60
N VAL A 127 17.62 -8.27 -10.36
CA VAL A 127 16.74 -9.37 -9.96
C VAL A 127 15.81 -8.87 -8.88
N VAL A 128 14.50 -8.98 -9.13
CA VAL A 128 13.43 -8.53 -8.23
C VAL A 128 12.64 -9.75 -7.83
N ASP A 129 12.55 -10.03 -6.54
CA ASP A 129 11.79 -11.18 -6.01
C ASP A 129 12.16 -12.53 -6.65
N GLY A 130 13.44 -12.69 -7.02
CA GLY A 130 13.96 -13.88 -7.70
C GLY A 130 13.83 -13.85 -9.22
N GLU A 131 13.11 -12.89 -9.79
CA GLU A 131 12.92 -12.74 -11.24
C GLU A 131 13.93 -11.77 -11.87
N VAL A 132 14.64 -12.26 -12.88
CA VAL A 132 15.60 -11.47 -13.66
C VAL A 132 14.83 -10.50 -14.55
N GLN A 133 15.15 -9.22 -14.43
CA GLN A 133 14.55 -8.19 -15.27
C GLN A 133 15.18 -8.19 -16.65
N ALA A 134 14.36 -8.07 -17.69
CA ALA A 134 14.79 -8.19 -19.08
C ALA A 134 15.70 -7.04 -19.53
N SER A 135 15.58 -5.88 -18.89
CA SER A 135 16.48 -4.74 -19.07
C SER A 135 17.37 -4.57 -17.83
N ALA A 136 18.49 -3.88 -18.02
CA ALA A 136 19.32 -3.37 -16.94
C ALA A 136 18.95 -1.89 -16.67
N PRO A 137 17.80 -1.61 -16.03
CA PRO A 137 17.35 -0.23 -15.86
C PRO A 137 18.31 0.53 -14.95
N SER A 138 18.30 1.85 -15.02
CA SER A 138 19.01 2.73 -14.07
C SER A 138 18.25 2.94 -12.76
N SER A 139 17.01 2.46 -12.65
CA SER A 139 16.20 2.54 -11.45
C SER A 139 15.14 1.44 -11.39
N TRP A 140 14.64 1.17 -10.18
CA TRP A 140 13.50 0.27 -9.95
C TRP A 140 12.53 0.89 -8.97
N THR A 141 11.23 0.76 -9.21
CA THR A 141 10.19 1.26 -8.28
C THR A 141 9.30 0.12 -7.83
N PHE A 142 9.29 -0.14 -6.54
CA PHE A 142 8.23 -0.94 -5.93
C PHE A 142 7.03 -0.03 -5.70
N ARG A 143 5.89 -0.40 -6.27
CA ARG A 143 4.62 0.33 -6.13
C ARG A 143 3.70 -0.42 -5.20
N ASN A 144 2.97 0.31 -4.37
CA ASN A 144 1.96 -0.27 -3.48
C ASN A 144 2.50 -1.49 -2.71
N VAL A 145 3.59 -1.27 -1.96
CA VAL A 145 4.31 -2.33 -1.24
C VAL A 145 3.41 -2.89 -0.15
N THR A 146 3.00 -4.13 -0.31
CA THR A 146 2.07 -4.81 0.61
C THR A 146 2.60 -6.15 1.11
N GLY A 147 3.82 -6.50 0.71
CA GLY A 147 4.54 -7.68 1.14
C GLY A 147 6.04 -7.41 1.22
N LEU A 148 6.78 -8.44 1.63
CA LEU A 148 8.23 -8.42 1.64
C LEU A 148 8.76 -8.52 0.21
N HIS A 149 9.83 -7.78 -0.07
CA HIS A 149 10.48 -7.80 -1.38
C HIS A 149 11.99 -7.98 -1.27
N THR A 150 12.60 -8.38 -2.38
CA THR A 150 14.05 -8.42 -2.55
C THR A 150 14.45 -7.69 -3.84
N LEU A 151 15.52 -6.92 -3.77
CA LEU A 151 16.15 -6.24 -4.89
C LEU A 151 17.64 -6.55 -4.91
N ASN A 152 18.09 -7.27 -5.93
CA ASN A 152 19.50 -7.59 -6.14
C ASN A 152 19.98 -6.90 -7.41
N VAL A 153 21.00 -6.06 -7.31
CA VAL A 153 21.61 -5.37 -8.46
C VAL A 153 23.07 -5.77 -8.56
N THR A 154 23.47 -6.20 -9.75
CA THR A 154 24.86 -6.52 -10.08
C THR A 154 25.39 -5.50 -11.06
N PHE A 155 26.52 -4.89 -10.73
CA PHE A 155 27.31 -4.04 -11.61
C PHE A 155 28.48 -4.83 -12.20
N SER A 156 28.87 -4.54 -13.43
CA SER A 156 30.09 -5.10 -14.03
C SER A 156 30.82 -4.06 -14.87
N ASP A 157 32.11 -4.31 -15.11
CA ASP A 157 32.90 -3.49 -16.00
C ASP A 157 32.29 -3.50 -17.42
N ILE A 158 32.34 -2.35 -18.09
CA ILE A 158 32.00 -2.25 -19.52
C ILE A 158 33.21 -2.64 -20.37
N SER A 159 32.97 -3.21 -21.55
CA SER A 159 34.06 -3.50 -22.49
C SER A 159 34.68 -2.21 -23.04
N ALA A 160 35.91 -2.30 -23.58
CA ALA A 160 36.55 -1.15 -24.21
C ALA A 160 35.72 -0.59 -25.39
N GLU A 161 35.01 -1.46 -26.12
CA GLU A 161 34.10 -1.07 -27.20
C GLU A 161 32.90 -0.28 -26.66
N GLN A 162 32.32 -0.73 -25.55
CA GLN A 162 31.22 -0.03 -24.88
C GLN A 162 31.67 1.33 -24.33
N ALA A 163 32.87 1.39 -23.73
CA ALA A 163 33.47 2.64 -23.27
C ALA A 163 33.71 3.62 -24.43
N ALA A 164 34.25 3.14 -25.56
CA ALA A 164 34.47 3.95 -26.76
C ALA A 164 33.15 4.46 -27.36
N CYS A 165 32.10 3.64 -27.33
CA CYS A 165 30.78 4.03 -27.79
C CYS A 165 30.19 5.17 -26.95
N LEU A 166 30.21 5.04 -25.62
CA LEU A 166 29.69 6.05 -24.70
C LEU A 166 30.48 7.37 -24.73
N ALA A 167 31.75 7.34 -25.13
CA ALA A 167 32.57 8.54 -25.30
C ALA A 167 32.27 9.31 -26.59
N ASN A 168 31.54 8.73 -27.55
CA ASN A 168 31.23 9.36 -28.83
C ASN A 168 29.79 9.92 -28.83
N PRO A 169 29.60 11.25 -28.94
CA PRO A 169 28.27 11.87 -28.90
C PRO A 169 27.39 11.56 -30.12
N ARG A 170 27.92 10.88 -31.15
CA ARG A 170 27.16 10.41 -32.33
C ARG A 170 26.72 8.95 -32.19
N HIS A 171 26.91 8.33 -31.02
CA HIS A 171 26.52 6.96 -30.76
C HIS A 171 25.53 6.86 -29.58
N ILE A 172 24.79 5.76 -29.55
CA ILE A 172 23.93 5.36 -28.44
C ILE A 172 24.16 3.87 -28.12
N MET A 173 24.17 3.54 -26.83
CA MET A 173 24.24 2.16 -26.35
C MET A 173 22.82 1.64 -26.06
N ILE A 174 22.42 0.55 -26.71
CA ILE A 174 21.14 -0.13 -26.46
C ILE A 174 21.43 -1.61 -26.22
N ASP A 175 21.03 -2.14 -25.06
CA ASP A 175 21.19 -3.54 -24.65
C ASP A 175 22.63 -4.09 -24.80
N GLY A 176 23.63 -3.24 -24.54
CA GLY A 176 25.04 -3.61 -24.63
C GLY A 176 25.63 -3.54 -26.05
N VAL A 177 24.87 -3.09 -27.04
CA VAL A 177 25.29 -2.89 -28.43
C VAL A 177 25.38 -1.40 -28.76
N CYS A 178 26.41 -1.02 -29.53
CA CYS A 178 26.65 0.36 -29.98
C CYS A 178 25.97 0.65 -31.32
N TYR A 179 25.22 1.75 -31.41
CA TYR A 179 24.55 2.22 -32.63
C TYR A 179 24.92 3.67 -32.93
N LEU A 180 24.80 4.09 -34.19
CA LEU A 180 24.84 5.51 -34.57
C LEU A 180 23.50 6.16 -34.16
N SER A 181 23.59 7.35 -33.55
CA SER A 181 22.44 8.16 -33.08
C SER A 181 21.78 8.94 -34.21
#